data_AF-A0A8S3H6R5-F1
#
_entry.id   AF-A0A8S3H6R5-F1
#
_cell.length_a   1.000
_cell.length_b   1.000
_cell.length_c   1.000
_cell.angle_alpha   90.00
_cell.angle_beta   90.00
_cell.angle_gamma   90.00
#
_symmetry.space_group_name_H-M   'P 1'
#
loop_
_entity.id
_entity.type
_entity.pdbx_description
1 polymer ?
#
loop_
_entity_poly.entity_id
_entity_poly.type
_entity_poly.pdbx_seq_one_letter_code
_entity_poly.pdbx_strand_id
1 'polypeptide(L)' 'MIIQQNSYWPKGFMVWGGVSSHGKTTLRFVEPGAKINFNYYINNILKPFLRRDVPRLFPENGR' A
#
# COMPACT_ATOMS: atom_id res chain seq x y z
N MET A 1 -19.99 12.37 24.95
CA MET A 1 -20.30 11.05 24.36
C MET A 1 -18.97 10.39 23.98
N ILE A 2 -18.43 9.54 24.86
CA ILE A 2 -17.21 8.78 24.59
C ILE A 2 -17.66 7.49 23.92
N ILE A 3 -17.44 7.35 22.62
CA ILE A 3 -17.66 6.08 21.93
C ILE A 3 -16.52 5.17 22.39
N GLN A 4 -16.77 4.35 23.41
CA GLN A 4 -15.94 3.18 23.69
C GLN A 4 -16.06 2.27 22.46
N GLN A 5 -15.06 2.32 21.57
CA GLN A 5 -14.91 1.28 20.56
C GLN A 5 -14.79 -0.04 21.31
N ASN A 6 -15.71 -0.95 21.03
CA ASN A 6 -15.80 -2.25 21.68
C ASN A 6 -14.44 -2.98 21.56
N SER A 7 -13.76 -3.15 22.69
CA SER A 7 -12.38 -3.66 22.83
C SER A 7 -12.15 -5.07 22.23
N TYR A 8 -13.23 -5.77 21.88
CA TYR A 8 -13.23 -7.15 21.40
C TYR A 8 -13.01 -7.33 19.89
N TRP A 9 -13.05 -6.26 19.09
CA TRP A 9 -12.71 -6.35 17.65
C TRP A 9 -11.24 -5.96 17.42
N PRO A 10 -10.44 -6.83 16.79
CA PRO A 10 -9.07 -6.46 16.43
C PRO A 10 -9.11 -5.28 15.46
N LYS A 11 -8.22 -4.31 15.65
CA LYS A 11 -8.09 -3.18 14.74
C LYS A 11 -7.78 -3.73 13.35
N GLY A 12 -8.69 -3.49 12.40
CA GLY A 12 -8.45 -3.81 10.99
C GLY A 12 -7.24 -3.04 10.48
N PHE A 13 -6.46 -3.67 9.61
CA PHE A 13 -5.37 -3.03 8.88
C PHE A 13 -5.67 -3.09 7.39
N MET A 14 -5.15 -2.11 6.65
CA MET A 14 -5.29 -2.05 5.20
C MET A 14 -3.92 -2.26 4.56
N VAL A 15 -3.89 -3.01 3.47
CA VAL A 15 -2.67 -3.29 2.71
C VAL A 15 -2.91 -2.95 1.26
N TRP A 16 -1.92 -2.30 0.65
CA TRP A 16 -1.85 -2.11 -0.79
C TRP A 16 -0.85 -3.09 -1.39
N GLY A 17 -1.26 -3.73 -2.48
CA GLY A 17 -0.42 -4.63 -3.27
C GLY A 17 -1.00 -4.83 -4.66
N GLY A 18 -0.14 -5.08 -5.63
CA GLY A 18 -0.49 -5.41 -7.00
C GLY A 18 0.25 -6.65 -7.50
N VAL A 19 -0.27 -7.25 -8.55
CA VAL A 19 0.35 -8.40 -9.24
C VAL A 19 0.37 -8.10 -10.74
N SER A 20 1.48 -8.42 -11.39
CA SER A 20 1.64 -8.38 -12.85
C SER A 20 2.25 -9.70 -13.35
N SER A 21 2.38 -9.85 -14.67
CA SER A 21 3.08 -10.98 -15.28
C SER A 21 4.54 -11.11 -14.83
N HIS A 22 5.15 -10.01 -14.36
CA HIS A 22 6.53 -9.97 -13.88
C HIS A 22 6.63 -10.21 -12.36
N GLY A 23 5.51 -10.49 -11.68
CA GLY A 23 5.45 -10.81 -10.28
C GLY A 23 4.63 -9.82 -9.44
N LYS A 24 4.79 -9.91 -8.11
CA LYS A 24 4.04 -9.11 -7.14
C LYS A 24 4.80 -7.86 -6.72
N THR A 25 4.09 -6.79 -6.37
CA THR A 25 4.67 -5.61 -5.71
C THR A 25 5.03 -5.93 -4.26
N THR A 26 5.89 -5.10 -3.67
CA THR A 26 6.06 -5.06 -2.22
C THR A 26 4.73 -4.68 -1.58
N LEU A 27 4.27 -5.44 -0.58
CA LEU A 27 3.07 -5.11 0.18
C LEU A 27 3.32 -3.86 1.03
N ARG A 28 2.40 -2.90 0.97
CA ARG A 28 2.50 -1.63 1.72
C ARG A 28 1.36 -1.56 2.71
N PHE A 29 1.71 -1.53 3.99
CA PHE A 29 0.74 -1.36 5.06
C PHE A 29 0.32 0.11 5.12
N VAL A 30 -0.98 0.32 5.09
CA VAL A 30 -1.62 1.62 5.26
C VAL A 30 -1.83 1.83 6.75
N GLU A 31 -1.56 3.04 7.20
CA GLU A 31 -1.71 3.41 8.60
C GLU A 31 -3.15 3.18 9.08
N PRO A 32 -3.35 2.54 10.25
CA PRO A 32 -4.69 2.28 10.77
C PRO A 32 -5.52 3.57 10.89
N GLY A 33 -6.71 3.57 10.30
CA GLY A 33 -7.61 4.73 10.30
C GLY A 33 -7.28 5.80 9.24
N ALA A 34 -6.20 5.66 8.48
CA ALA A 34 -5.92 6.56 7.37
C ALA A 34 -6.90 6.36 6.21
N LYS A 35 -7.48 7.45 5.71
CA LYS A 35 -8.26 7.44 4.47
C LYS A 35 -7.32 7.61 3.29
N ILE A 36 -7.31 6.65 2.36
CA ILE A 36 -6.57 6.80 1.10
C ILE A 36 -7.24 7.88 0.25
N ASN A 37 -6.67 9.07 0.27
CA ASN A 37 -6.98 10.14 -0.66
C ASN A 37 -5.84 10.29 -1.68
N PHE A 38 -5.98 11.23 -2.62
CA PHE A 38 -4.99 11.50 -3.66
C PHE A 38 -3.59 11.77 -3.10
N ASN A 39 -3.46 12.67 -2.12
CA ASN A 39 -2.17 13.04 -1.53
C ASN A 39 -1.51 11.86 -0.81
N TYR A 40 -2.30 11.07 -0.08
CA TYR A 40 -1.83 9.86 0.58
C TYR A 40 -1.34 8.84 -0.44
N TYR A 41 -2.14 8.58 -1.48
CA TYR A 41 -1.80 7.61 -2.52
C TYR A 41 -0.51 7.99 -3.23
N ILE A 42 -0.35 9.25 -3.63
CA ILE A 42 0.86 9.69 -4.32
C ILE A 42 2.11 9.52 -3.46
N ASN A 43 2.06 10.01 -2.22
CA ASN A 43 3.25 10.08 -1.38
C ASN A 43 3.60 8.75 -0.72
N ASN A 44 2.62 7.98 -0.26
CA ASN A 44 2.85 6.76 0.52
C ASN A 44 2.79 5.47 -0.32
N ILE A 45 2.14 5.51 -1.49
CA ILE A 45 1.95 4.32 -2.34
C ILE A 45 2.69 4.48 -3.67
N LEU A 46 2.33 5.47 -4.48
CA LEU A 46 2.78 5.61 -5.86
C LEU A 46 4.28 5.92 -5.97
N LYS A 47 4.77 6.98 -5.31
CA LYS A 47 6.19 7.35 -5.35
C LYS A 47 7.09 6.19 -4.87
N PRO A 48 6.80 5.52 -3.74
CA PRO A 48 7.55 4.35 -3.33
C PRO A 48 7.46 3.15 -4.29
N PHE A 49 6.30 2.91 -4.91
CA PHE A 49 6.11 1.87 -5.92
C PHE A 49 6.99 2.13 -7.15
N LEU A 50 6.92 3.33 -7.72
CA LEU A 50 7.72 3.73 -8.88
C LEU A 50 9.23 3.63 -8.61
N ARG A 51 9.66 4.00 -7.39
CA ARG A 51 11.09 3.97 -7.04
C ARG A 51 11.65 2.57 -6.81
N ARG A 52 10.85 1.64 -6.25
CA ARG A 52 11.34 0.34 -5.77
C ARG A 52 10.85 -0.85 -6.57
N ASP A 53 9.56 -0.87 -6.89
CA ASP A 53 8.93 -2.03 -7.50
C ASP A 53 9.03 -1.99 -9.03
N VAL A 54 8.91 -0.81 -9.64
CA VAL A 54 8.99 -0.70 -11.11
C VAL A 54 10.33 -1.16 -11.68
N PRO A 55 11.51 -0.73 -11.20
CA PRO A 55 12.78 -1.21 -11.76
C PRO A 55 12.99 -2.71 -11.58
N ARG A 56 12.40 -3.29 -10.52
CA ARG A 56 12.47 -4.73 -10.23
C ARG A 56 11.52 -5.54 -11.12
N LEU A 57 10.32 -5.04 -11.34
CA LEU A 57 9.28 -5.72 -12.12
C LEU A 57 9.46 -5.50 -13.62
N PHE A 58 10.02 -4.36 -14.02
CA PHE A 58 10.19 -3.94 -15.40
C PHE A 58 11.60 -3.39 -15.59
N PRO A 59 12.64 -4.26 -15.64
CA PRO A 59 13.99 -3.82 -15.93
C PRO A 59 14.07 -3.27 -17.37
N GLU A 60 14.81 -2.17 -17.58
CA GLU A 60 14.89 -1.50 -18.89
C GLU A 60 15.42 -2.41 -20.02
N ASN A 61 16.15 -3.46 -19.66
CA ASN A 61 16.69 -4.44 -20.59
C ASN A 61 15.84 -5.72 -20.64
N GLY A 62 14.54 -5.65 -20.35
CA GLY A 62 13.61 -6.79 -20.32
C GLY A 62 13.30 -7.44 -21.67
N ARG A 63 14.32 -7.71 -22.49
CA ARG A 63 14.33 -8.75 -23.53
C ARG A 63 15.23 -9.89 -23.07
#